data_AF-A0A8J7RBN9-F1
#
_entry.id   AF-A0A8J7RBN9-F1
#
_cell.length_a   1.000
_cell.length_b   1.000
_cell.length_c   1.000
_cell.angle_alpha   90.00
_cell.angle_beta   90.00
_cell.angle_gamma   90.00
#
_symmetry.space_group_name_H-M   'P 1'
#
loop_
_entity.id
_entity.type
_entity.pdbx_description
1 polymer ?
#
loop_
_entity_poly.entity_id
_entity_poly.type
_entity_poly.pdbx_seq_one_letter_code
_entity_poly.pdbx_strand_id
1 'polypeptide(L)'
;MGAASVVASAISIVLIIIVAYVVMGGVIITAETVADAQGARLQQEELRLHTGIEVTDYTLDEGTSILYLNLTNTGSEPVLTYDQMVVFTAAEDVPPVYYSYEPGGSDGTWSWLAITPDLVHPKEFDPDEVMNISVRYAGERPEWVQVTTPNGISDSRYLR
;
A
#
# COMPACT_ATOMS: atom_id res chain seq x y z
N MET A 1 47.65 37.82 36.82
CA MET A 1 46.26 37.36 36.67
C MET A 1 45.72 37.41 35.23
N GLY A 2 46.32 38.16 34.28
CA GLY A 2 45.78 38.30 32.92
C GLY A 2 46.07 37.17 31.91
N ALA A 3 47.19 36.43 32.03
CA ALA A 3 47.52 35.39 31.05
C ALA A 3 46.61 34.16 31.14
N ALA A 4 46.26 33.73 32.35
CA ALA A 4 45.38 32.58 32.57
C ALA A 4 43.94 32.84 32.10
N SER A 5 43.42 34.06 32.32
CA SER A 5 42.09 34.44 31.83
C SER A 5 42.03 34.51 30.31
N VAL A 6 43.08 35.01 29.65
CA VAL A 6 43.16 35.05 28.17
C VAL A 6 43.19 33.65 27.57
N VAL A 7 43.98 32.73 28.13
CA VAL A 7 44.07 31.34 27.67
C VAL A 7 42.73 30.62 27.88
N ALA A 8 42.08 30.81 29.04
CA ALA A 8 40.77 30.24 29.30
C ALA A 8 39.72 30.73 28.30
N SER A 9 39.67 32.04 28.01
CA SER A 9 38.77 32.59 27.00
C SER A 9 39.03 32.03 25.60
N ALA A 10 40.29 31.87 25.19
CA ALA A 10 40.64 31.28 23.91
C ALA A 10 40.15 29.83 23.78
N ILE A 11 40.31 29.02 24.84
CA ILE A 11 39.81 27.64 24.89
C ILE A 11 38.28 27.61 24.83
N SER A 12 37.59 28.49 25.57
CA SER A 12 36.13 28.58 25.54
C SER A 12 35.60 28.90 24.15
N ILE A 13 36.22 29.83 23.43
CA ILE A 13 35.83 30.19 22.06
C ILE A 13 35.97 28.97 21.13
N VAL A 14 37.09 28.26 21.21
CA VAL A 14 37.31 27.04 20.39
C VAL A 14 36.26 25.98 20.72
N LEU A 15 35.97 25.73 22.00
CA LEU A 15 34.95 24.77 22.40
C LEU A 15 33.55 25.17 21.92
N ILE A 16 33.19 26.45 21.98
CA ILE A 16 31.91 26.95 21.46
C ILE A 16 31.82 26.72 19.95
N ILE A 17 32.89 26.95 19.19
CA ILE A 17 32.91 26.71 17.74
C ILE A 17 32.70 25.22 17.43
N ILE A 18 33.36 24.32 18.18
CA ILE A 18 33.19 22.87 18.00
C ILE A 18 31.75 22.46 18.30
N VAL A 19 31.18 22.92 19.42
CA VAL A 19 29.79 22.63 19.79
C VAL A 19 28.83 23.18 18.74
N ALA A 20 29.05 24.41 18.27
CA ALA A 20 28.24 25.01 17.22
C ALA A 20 28.27 24.19 15.93
N TYR A 21 29.45 23.69 15.53
CA TYR A 21 29.58 22.83 14.35
C TYR A 21 28.82 21.51 14.51
N VAL A 22 28.93 20.86 15.68
CA VAL A 22 28.20 19.62 15.98
C VAL A 22 26.68 19.86 15.97
N VAL A 23 26.22 20.95 16.60
CA VAL A 23 24.80 21.31 16.62
C VAL A 23 24.28 21.62 15.23
N MET A 24 25.00 22.43 14.44
CA MET A 24 24.61 22.74 13.06
C MET A 24 24.55 21.47 12.20
N GLY A 25 25.55 20.59 12.31
CA GLY A 25 25.54 19.30 11.61
C GLY A 25 24.32 18.45 11.99
N GLY A 26 23.99 18.37 13.28
CA GLY A 26 22.82 17.64 13.75
C GLY A 26 21.50 18.23 13.24
N VAL A 27 21.37 19.56 13.22
CA VAL A 27 20.19 20.25 12.69
C VAL A 27 20.03 20.03 11.19
N ILE A 28 21.12 20.10 10.41
CA ILE A 28 21.09 19.88 8.96
C ILE A 28 20.64 18.45 8.63
N ILE A 29 21.26 17.44 9.24
CA ILE A 29 20.90 16.03 8.99
C ILE A 29 19.43 15.76 9.35
N THR A 30 18.97 16.35 10.47
CA THR A 30 17.57 16.22 10.88
C THR A 30 16.64 16.90 9.88
N ALA A 31 17.00 18.09 9.39
CA ALA A 31 16.21 18.82 8.40
C ALA A 31 16.12 18.06 7.07
N GLU A 32 17.21 17.50 6.58
CA GLU A 32 17.25 16.67 5.37
C GLU A 32 16.35 15.43 5.53
N THR A 33 16.48 14.71 6.64
CA THR A 33 15.66 13.52 6.92
C THR A 33 14.16 13.85 6.97
N VAL A 34 13.80 14.99 7.57
CA VAL A 34 12.41 15.46 7.63
C VAL A 34 11.91 15.86 6.24
N ALA A 35 12.73 16.55 5.44
CA ALA A 35 12.37 16.95 4.09
C ALA A 35 12.13 15.73 3.19
N ASP A 36 13.02 14.73 3.25
CA ASP A 36 12.88 13.48 2.49
C ASP A 36 11.62 12.70 2.91
N ALA A 37 11.38 12.58 4.23
CA ALA A 37 10.19 11.90 4.74
C ALA A 37 8.88 12.62 4.34
N GLN A 38 8.87 13.96 4.32
CA GLN A 38 7.72 14.74 3.85
C GLN A 38 7.52 14.56 2.34
N GLY A 39 8.58 14.60 1.55
CA GLY A 39 8.52 14.36 0.10
C GLY A 39 7.96 12.98 -0.22
N ALA A 40 8.45 11.93 0.44
CA ALA A 40 7.96 10.56 0.25
C ALA A 40 6.49 10.41 0.63
N ARG A 41 6.04 11.05 1.72
CA ARG A 41 4.62 11.04 2.11
C ARG A 41 3.73 11.74 1.08
N LEU A 42 4.15 12.88 0.56
CA LEU A 42 3.39 13.60 -0.46
C LEU A 42 3.24 12.78 -1.74
N GLN A 43 4.32 12.13 -2.19
CA GLN A 43 4.26 11.21 -3.34
C GLN A 43 3.31 10.04 -3.10
N GLN A 44 3.34 9.44 -1.91
CA GLN A 44 2.42 8.36 -1.58
C GLN A 44 0.96 8.82 -1.53
N GLU A 45 0.68 10.00 -0.96
CA GLU A 45 -0.67 10.56 -0.93
C GLU A 45 -1.17 10.96 -2.33
N GLU A 46 -0.30 11.49 -3.18
CA GLU A 46 -0.61 11.76 -4.59
C GLU A 46 -1.00 10.47 -5.32
N LEU A 47 -0.20 9.42 -5.21
CA LEU A 47 -0.52 8.11 -5.79
C LEU A 47 -1.87 7.57 -5.28
N ARG A 48 -2.18 7.76 -4.00
CA ARG A 48 -3.47 7.36 -3.40
C ARG A 48 -4.65 8.16 -3.94
N LEU A 49 -4.50 9.46 -4.17
CA LEU A 49 -5.54 10.30 -4.78
C LEU A 49 -5.86 9.89 -6.22
N HIS A 50 -4.88 9.35 -6.91
CA HIS A 50 -5.00 8.92 -8.30
C HIS A 50 -5.29 7.42 -8.48
N THR A 51 -5.29 6.63 -7.41
CA THR A 51 -5.65 5.21 -7.47
C THR A 51 -7.11 5.03 -7.06
N GLY A 52 -7.87 4.30 -7.87
CA GLY A 52 -9.26 3.96 -7.60
C GLY A 52 -9.51 2.53 -8.01
N ILE A 53 -10.19 1.76 -7.16
CA ILE A 53 -10.67 0.42 -7.51
C ILE A 53 -12.13 0.30 -7.13
N GLU A 54 -12.87 -0.49 -7.90
CA GLU A 54 -14.28 -0.79 -7.63
C GLU A 54 -14.55 -2.28 -7.87
N VAL A 55 -15.26 -2.92 -6.94
CA VAL A 55 -15.80 -4.28 -7.10
C VAL A 55 -17.11 -4.17 -7.88
N THR A 56 -17.03 -4.30 -9.20
CA THR A 56 -18.16 -4.03 -10.11
C THR A 56 -19.14 -5.19 -10.21
N ASP A 57 -18.66 -6.43 -10.17
CA ASP A 57 -19.49 -7.63 -10.26
C ASP A 57 -18.89 -8.80 -9.47
N TYR A 58 -19.71 -9.79 -9.16
CA TYR A 58 -19.28 -11.00 -8.48
C TYR A 58 -20.06 -12.23 -8.97
N THR A 59 -19.44 -13.39 -8.88
CA THR A 59 -20.09 -14.68 -9.14
C THR A 59 -19.61 -15.70 -8.13
N LEU A 60 -20.54 -16.33 -7.42
CA LEU A 60 -20.22 -17.37 -6.43
C LEU A 60 -20.54 -18.75 -7.01
N ASP A 61 -19.54 -19.63 -7.05
CA ASP A 61 -19.72 -21.04 -7.35
C ASP A 61 -19.64 -21.86 -6.06
N GLU A 62 -20.81 -22.17 -5.50
CA GLU A 62 -20.94 -22.98 -4.28
C GLU A 62 -20.49 -24.43 -4.48
N GLY A 63 -20.45 -24.94 -5.72
CA GLY A 63 -20.02 -26.30 -6.00
C GLY A 63 -18.50 -26.48 -5.92
N THR A 64 -17.75 -25.42 -6.20
CA THR A 64 -16.28 -25.40 -6.17
C THR A 64 -15.71 -24.54 -5.04
N SER A 65 -16.57 -23.86 -4.26
CA SER A 65 -16.20 -22.89 -3.22
C SER A 65 -15.29 -21.77 -3.74
N ILE A 66 -15.61 -21.24 -4.92
CA ILE A 66 -14.86 -20.17 -5.56
C ILE A 66 -15.74 -18.93 -5.69
N LEU A 67 -15.25 -17.79 -5.19
CA LEU A 67 -15.81 -16.48 -5.42
C LEU A 67 -15.02 -15.78 -6.52
N TYR A 68 -15.67 -15.50 -7.64
CA TYR A 68 -15.13 -14.69 -8.72
C TYR A 68 -15.55 -13.22 -8.53
N LEU A 69 -14.62 -12.29 -8.71
CA LEU A 69 -14.86 -10.85 -8.58
C LEU A 69 -14.31 -10.14 -9.80
N ASN A 70 -15.08 -9.18 -10.30
CA ASN A 70 -14.61 -8.22 -11.28
C ASN A 70 -14.20 -6.94 -10.56
N LEU A 71 -12.93 -6.60 -10.67
CA LEU A 71 -12.35 -5.37 -10.15
C LEU A 71 -12.10 -4.44 -11.31
N THR A 72 -12.60 -3.21 -11.22
CA THR A 72 -12.36 -2.18 -12.23
C THR A 72 -11.42 -1.13 -11.67
N ASN A 73 -10.38 -0.75 -12.42
CA ASN A 73 -9.52 0.36 -12.06
C ASN A 73 -10.22 1.66 -12.47
N THR A 74 -10.78 2.35 -11.49
CA THR A 74 -11.48 3.63 -11.65
C THR A 74 -10.57 4.84 -11.42
N GLY A 75 -9.29 4.59 -11.11
CA GLY A 75 -8.27 5.61 -10.93
C GLY A 75 -7.70 6.11 -12.27
N SER A 76 -6.66 6.94 -12.15
CA SER A 76 -5.86 7.45 -13.27
C SER A 76 -4.44 6.87 -13.32
N GLU A 77 -4.10 5.96 -12.39
CA GLU A 77 -2.79 5.32 -12.30
C GLU A 77 -2.91 3.79 -12.44
N PRO A 78 -1.96 3.13 -13.11
CA PRO A 78 -1.93 1.68 -13.21
C PRO A 78 -1.52 1.03 -11.89
N VAL A 79 -2.09 -0.13 -11.58
CA VAL A 79 -1.67 -0.93 -10.43
C VAL A 79 -0.73 -2.04 -10.87
N LEU A 80 0.58 -1.78 -10.76
CA LEU A 80 1.63 -2.69 -11.24
C LEU A 80 1.84 -3.92 -10.34
N THR A 81 1.67 -3.75 -9.03
CA THR A 81 1.89 -4.80 -8.02
C THR A 81 0.56 -5.34 -7.50
N TYR A 82 -0.35 -5.72 -8.40
CA TYR A 82 -1.63 -6.31 -7.98
C TYR A 82 -1.45 -7.62 -7.20
N ASP A 83 -0.34 -8.32 -7.37
CA ASP A 83 0.07 -9.49 -6.58
C ASP A 83 0.24 -9.19 -5.08
N GLN A 84 0.40 -7.91 -4.71
CA GLN A 84 0.47 -7.44 -3.33
C GLN A 84 -0.88 -6.92 -2.82
N MET A 85 -1.96 -7.04 -3.60
CA MET A 85 -3.30 -6.75 -3.12
C MET A 85 -3.70 -7.70 -2.00
N VAL A 86 -4.50 -7.17 -1.10
CA VAL A 86 -5.04 -7.90 0.03
C VAL A 86 -6.54 -8.08 -0.17
N VAL A 87 -7.00 -9.33 -0.03
CA VAL A 87 -8.41 -9.68 -0.14
C VAL A 87 -8.90 -10.24 1.19
N PHE A 88 -10.03 -9.73 1.67
CA PHE A 88 -10.73 -10.22 2.83
C PHE A 88 -12.14 -10.64 2.46
N THR A 89 -12.62 -11.73 3.07
CA THR A 89 -14.06 -12.07 3.05
C THR A 89 -14.60 -12.16 4.47
N ALA A 90 -15.91 -12.02 4.61
CA ALA A 90 -16.61 -12.26 5.87
C ALA A 90 -17.95 -12.93 5.59
N ALA A 91 -18.42 -13.71 6.57
CA ALA A 91 -19.76 -14.28 6.63
C ALA A 91 -20.43 -13.83 7.94
N GLU A 92 -21.75 -14.02 8.07
CA GLU A 92 -22.48 -13.68 9.29
C GLU A 92 -21.87 -14.40 10.50
N ASP A 93 -21.59 -13.67 11.58
CA ASP A 93 -20.99 -14.19 12.82
C ASP A 93 -19.61 -14.88 12.70
N VAL A 94 -18.94 -14.78 11.54
CA VAL A 94 -17.57 -15.30 11.32
C VAL A 94 -16.57 -14.15 11.20
N PRO A 95 -15.42 -14.20 11.90
CA PRO A 95 -14.36 -13.21 11.73
C PRO A 95 -13.87 -13.12 10.28
N PRO A 96 -13.47 -11.93 9.79
CA PRO A 96 -12.96 -11.79 8.43
C PRO A 96 -11.75 -12.70 8.16
N VAL A 97 -11.77 -13.36 7.01
CA VAL A 97 -10.72 -14.27 6.55
C VAL A 97 -9.84 -13.52 5.57
N TYR A 98 -8.53 -13.59 5.79
CA TYR A 98 -7.51 -13.07 4.87
C TYR A 98 -7.13 -14.11 3.83
N TYR A 99 -7.00 -13.68 2.58
CA TYR A 99 -6.51 -14.50 1.47
C TYR A 99 -5.20 -13.92 0.96
N SER A 100 -4.14 -14.73 0.94
CA SER A 100 -2.88 -14.36 0.30
C SER A 100 -2.95 -14.58 -1.21
N TYR A 101 -2.19 -13.81 -1.97
CA TYR A 101 -2.04 -14.04 -3.40
C TYR A 101 -1.23 -15.30 -3.68
N GLU A 102 -1.72 -16.16 -4.55
CA GLU A 102 -0.98 -17.30 -5.07
C GLU A 102 -1.30 -17.54 -6.55
N PRO A 103 -0.30 -17.54 -7.46
CA PRO A 103 -0.54 -17.83 -8.87
C PRO A 103 -1.20 -19.20 -9.07
N GLY A 104 -2.34 -19.23 -9.77
CA GLY A 104 -3.11 -20.46 -10.04
C GLY A 104 -4.12 -20.86 -8.95
N GLY A 105 -4.01 -20.26 -7.75
CA GLY A 105 -4.93 -20.43 -6.64
C GLY A 105 -4.87 -21.80 -5.96
N SER A 106 -4.86 -21.79 -4.63
CA SER A 106 -5.00 -22.95 -3.75
C SER A 106 -6.03 -22.62 -2.65
N ASP A 107 -6.37 -23.59 -1.82
CA ASP A 107 -7.38 -23.37 -0.77
C ASP A 107 -6.94 -22.28 0.21
N GLY A 108 -7.76 -21.24 0.39
CA GLY A 108 -7.43 -20.10 1.25
C GLY A 108 -6.58 -19.02 0.58
N THR A 109 -6.41 -19.06 -0.74
CA THR A 109 -5.70 -18.02 -1.51
C THR A 109 -6.57 -17.37 -2.57
N TRP A 110 -6.10 -16.24 -3.09
CA TRP A 110 -6.71 -15.56 -4.23
C TRP A 110 -5.72 -15.50 -5.41
N SER A 111 -6.26 -15.44 -6.62
CA SER A 111 -5.48 -15.32 -7.85
C SER A 111 -6.22 -14.50 -8.89
N TRP A 112 -5.50 -13.77 -9.75
CA TRP A 112 -6.11 -13.16 -10.93
C TRP A 112 -6.24 -14.19 -12.06
N LEU A 113 -7.27 -14.04 -12.88
CA LEU A 113 -7.55 -14.92 -14.02
C LEU A 113 -7.32 -14.22 -15.36
N ALA A 114 -7.79 -12.98 -15.48
CA ALA A 114 -7.68 -12.18 -16.69
C ALA A 114 -7.79 -10.69 -16.37
N ILE A 115 -7.17 -9.87 -17.22
CA ILE A 115 -7.38 -8.42 -17.30
C ILE A 115 -8.01 -8.15 -18.68
N THR A 116 -9.03 -7.31 -18.74
CA THR A 116 -9.77 -7.04 -19.99
C THR A 116 -10.26 -5.59 -20.06
N PRO A 117 -9.96 -4.86 -21.15
CA PRO A 117 -8.95 -5.19 -22.16
C PRO A 117 -7.55 -5.30 -21.52
N ASP A 118 -6.59 -5.91 -22.21
CA ASP A 118 -5.18 -5.98 -21.78
C ASP A 118 -4.31 -5.77 -23.02
N LEU A 119 -4.26 -4.52 -23.49
CA LEU A 119 -3.74 -4.18 -24.82
C LEU A 119 -2.55 -3.21 -24.79
N VAL A 120 -2.56 -2.24 -23.88
CA VAL A 120 -1.56 -1.17 -23.85
C VAL A 120 -0.35 -1.60 -23.03
N HIS A 121 -0.56 -2.01 -21.78
CA HIS A 121 0.48 -2.55 -20.90
C HIS A 121 0.14 -3.99 -20.47
N PRO A 122 0.60 -5.01 -21.23
CA PRO A 122 0.28 -6.40 -20.95
C PRO A 122 0.58 -6.83 -19.52
N LYS A 123 -0.43 -7.36 -18.82
CA LYS A 123 -0.36 -7.83 -17.42
C LYS A 123 -0.08 -6.74 -16.41
N GLU A 124 -0.43 -5.50 -16.72
CA GLU A 124 -0.51 -4.40 -15.76
C GLU A 124 -1.99 -4.03 -15.63
N PHE A 125 -2.43 -3.57 -14.46
CA PHE A 125 -3.84 -3.23 -14.27
C PHE A 125 -4.06 -1.76 -14.54
N ASP A 126 -4.25 -1.41 -15.82
CA ASP A 126 -4.36 -0.02 -16.28
C ASP A 126 -5.73 0.60 -15.91
N PRO A 127 -5.84 1.94 -15.90
CA PRO A 127 -7.12 2.63 -15.83
C PRO A 127 -8.12 2.13 -16.87
N ASP A 128 -9.40 2.08 -16.49
CA ASP A 128 -10.52 1.60 -17.32
C ASP A 128 -10.47 0.10 -17.71
N GLU A 129 -9.55 -0.67 -17.15
CA GLU A 129 -9.52 -2.12 -17.31
C GLU A 129 -10.30 -2.85 -16.21
N VAL A 130 -10.70 -4.09 -16.49
CA VAL A 130 -11.36 -4.98 -15.55
C VAL A 130 -10.49 -6.21 -15.30
N MET A 131 -10.07 -6.39 -14.05
CA MET A 131 -9.37 -7.58 -13.59
C MET A 131 -10.36 -8.54 -12.95
N ASN A 132 -10.44 -9.76 -13.50
CA ASN A 132 -11.18 -10.85 -12.88
C ASN A 132 -10.26 -11.59 -11.91
N ILE A 133 -10.68 -11.71 -10.66
CA ILE A 133 -9.98 -12.48 -9.63
C ILE A 133 -10.85 -13.63 -9.11
N SER A 134 -10.22 -14.69 -8.65
CA SER A 134 -10.85 -15.81 -7.95
C SER A 134 -10.33 -15.92 -6.53
N VAL A 135 -11.23 -16.08 -5.58
CA VAL A 135 -10.96 -16.30 -4.16
C VAL A 135 -11.48 -17.69 -3.80
N ARG A 136 -10.58 -18.58 -3.38
CA ARG A 136 -10.93 -19.95 -2.97
C ARG A 136 -11.20 -19.97 -1.47
N TYR A 137 -12.47 -19.97 -1.09
CA TYR A 137 -12.87 -19.93 0.31
C TYR A 137 -13.12 -21.33 0.86
N ALA A 138 -12.89 -21.49 2.17
CA ALA A 138 -13.17 -22.73 2.90
C ALA A 138 -14.19 -22.44 3.99
N GLY A 139 -15.16 -23.34 4.17
CA GLY A 139 -16.21 -23.19 5.17
C GLY A 139 -17.44 -22.49 4.62
N GLU A 140 -17.91 -21.48 5.36
CA GLU A 140 -19.17 -20.80 5.05
C GLU A 140 -19.07 -19.90 3.81
N ARG A 141 -20.21 -19.71 3.17
CA ARG A 141 -20.36 -18.82 2.01
C ARG A 141 -20.02 -17.38 2.43
N PRO A 142 -19.07 -16.72 1.75
CA PRO A 142 -18.83 -15.28 1.92
C PRO A 142 -20.08 -14.46 1.64
N GLU A 143 -20.39 -13.53 2.53
CA GLU A 143 -21.47 -12.53 2.38
C GLU A 143 -20.94 -11.12 2.14
N TRP A 144 -19.65 -10.91 2.37
CA TRP A 144 -18.97 -9.64 2.18
C TRP A 144 -17.55 -9.87 1.70
N VAL A 145 -17.05 -8.94 0.89
CA VAL A 145 -15.67 -8.92 0.42
C VAL A 145 -15.10 -7.52 0.46
N GLN A 146 -13.80 -7.43 0.73
CA GLN A 146 -13.01 -6.21 0.55
C GLN A 146 -11.73 -6.54 -0.19
N VAL A 147 -11.39 -5.71 -1.16
CA VAL A 147 -10.10 -5.74 -1.86
C VAL A 147 -9.37 -4.45 -1.58
N THR A 148 -8.10 -4.54 -1.23
CA THR A 148 -7.24 -3.41 -0.89
C THR A 148 -5.99 -3.43 -1.76
N THR A 149 -5.71 -2.31 -2.42
CA THR A 149 -4.51 -2.10 -3.22
C THR A 149 -3.25 -1.97 -2.34
N PRO A 150 -2.03 -2.14 -2.90
CA PRO A 150 -0.79 -2.00 -2.14
C PRO A 150 -0.58 -0.61 -1.53
N ASN A 151 -1.15 0.44 -2.12
CA ASN A 151 -1.12 1.81 -1.59
C ASN A 151 -2.27 2.12 -0.61
N GLY A 152 -3.07 1.12 -0.23
CA GLY A 152 -4.07 1.21 0.82
C GLY A 152 -5.40 1.85 0.40
N ILE A 153 -5.71 1.89 -0.89
CA ILE A 153 -7.05 2.20 -1.39
C ILE A 153 -7.85 0.89 -1.40
N SER A 154 -9.06 0.91 -0.87
CA SER A 154 -9.88 -0.30 -0.77
C SER A 154 -11.29 -0.05 -1.24
N ASP A 155 -11.89 -1.08 -1.81
CA ASP A 155 -13.34 -1.14 -2.02
C ASP A 155 -13.92 -2.40 -1.40
N SER A 156 -15.19 -2.34 -1.00
CA SER A 156 -15.87 -3.44 -0.32
C SER A 156 -17.32 -3.55 -0.74
N ARG A 157 -17.83 -4.79 -0.79
CA ARG A 157 -19.18 -5.08 -1.27
C ARG A 157 -19.81 -6.25 -0.53
N TYR A 158 -21.12 -6.16 -0.31
CA TYR A 158 -21.94 -7.30 0.13
C TYR A 158 -22.32 -8.21 -1.04
N LEU A 159 -22.21 -9.52 -0.85
CA LEU A 159 -22.41 -10.59 -1.83
C LEU A 159 -23.82 -11.19 -1.72
N ARG A 160 -24.83 -10.34 -1.92
CA ARG A 160 -26.26 -10.70 -1.83
C ARG A 160 -26.89 -11.07 -3.15
#